data_AF-A0A2E4B4V7-F1
#
_entry.id   AF-A0A2E4B4V7-F1
#
_cell.length_a   1.000
_cell.length_b   1.000
_cell.length_c   1.000
_cell.angle_alpha   90.00
_cell.angle_beta   90.00
_cell.angle_gamma   90.00
#
_symmetry.space_group_name_H-M   'P 1'
#
loop_
_entity.id
_entity.type
_entity.pdbx_description
1 polymer ?
#
loop_
_entity_poly.entity_id
_entity_poly.type
_entity_poly.pdbx_seq_one_letter_code
_entity_poly.pdbx_strand_id
1 'polypeptide(L)'
;MAALPLLLAPLALNVGKIYPIDLDGPSNKLVHAARMGNIARVRQCFLDHDLDDLDLNSALDAAASYAHADIVDFLVRFGATDLESALLSAAARDHVRVVAYLISKDRRNPATNTREAQTLASNLGAYNCDWLLTAHRWKERR
;
A
#
# COMPACT_ATOMS: atom_id res chain seq x y z
N MET A 1 -2.82 -33.37 56.89
CA MET A 1 -1.79 -32.95 55.90
C MET A 1 -2.10 -33.63 54.58
N ALA A 2 -2.83 -32.96 53.69
CA ALA A 2 -3.07 -33.45 52.33
C ALA A 2 -2.56 -32.36 51.37
N ALA A 3 -1.47 -32.66 50.67
CA ALA A 3 -0.88 -31.78 49.68
C ALA A 3 -1.70 -31.87 48.38
N LEU A 4 -2.30 -30.75 47.97
CA LEU A 4 -2.92 -30.60 46.66
C LEU A 4 -1.83 -30.60 45.58
N PRO A 5 -1.98 -31.35 44.47
CA PRO A 5 -1.01 -31.33 43.39
C PRO A 5 -1.14 -30.00 42.64
N LEU A 6 -0.01 -29.31 42.48
CA LEU A 6 0.14 -28.14 41.62
C LEU A 6 -0.27 -28.51 40.20
N LEU A 7 -1.46 -28.09 39.80
CA LEU A 7 -1.98 -28.24 38.44
C LEU A 7 -1.21 -27.26 37.55
N LEU A 8 -0.11 -27.75 36.97
CA LEU A 8 0.65 -27.06 35.94
C LEU A 8 -0.21 -27.05 34.65
N ALA A 9 -1.19 -26.15 34.59
CA ALA A 9 -1.90 -25.87 33.35
C ALA A 9 -0.88 -25.23 32.39
N PRO A 10 -0.62 -25.81 31.21
CA PRO A 10 0.20 -25.14 30.23
C PRO A 10 -0.52 -23.84 29.89
N LEU A 11 0.18 -22.71 30.03
CA LEU A 11 -0.21 -21.46 29.41
C LEU A 11 -0.32 -21.74 27.90
N ALA A 12 -1.51 -22.12 27.45
CA ALA A 12 -1.96 -21.89 26.09
C ALA A 12 -1.98 -20.37 25.95
N LEU A 13 -0.80 -19.81 25.66
CA LEU A 13 -0.62 -18.43 25.28
C LEU A 13 -1.54 -18.26 24.08
N ASN A 14 -2.71 -17.67 24.30
CA ASN A 14 -3.63 -17.31 23.25
C ASN A 14 -3.00 -16.13 22.52
N VAL A 15 -2.03 -16.43 21.65
CA VAL A 15 -1.25 -15.47 20.87
C VAL A 15 -2.17 -14.62 19.97
N GLY A 16 -3.44 -15.00 19.81
CA GLY A 16 -4.47 -14.23 19.11
C GLY A 16 -5.01 -13.00 19.85
N LYS A 17 -4.63 -12.73 21.11
CA LYS A 17 -5.21 -11.61 21.89
C LYS A 17 -4.26 -10.43 22.17
N ILE A 18 -3.00 -10.48 21.73
CA ILE A 18 -1.99 -9.44 22.06
C ILE A 18 -1.96 -8.29 21.04
N TYR A 19 -2.77 -8.35 19.98
CA TYR A 19 -3.02 -7.21 19.09
C TYR A 19 -4.52 -7.11 18.83
N PRO A 20 -5.26 -6.21 19.52
CA PRO A 20 -6.64 -5.93 19.18
C PRO A 20 -6.63 -4.99 17.97
N ILE A 21 -6.62 -5.57 16.78
CA ILE A 21 -6.92 -4.88 15.54
C ILE A 21 -8.04 -5.71 14.94
N ASP A 22 -9.17 -5.10 14.60
CA ASP A 22 -10.27 -5.74 13.85
C ASP A 22 -9.78 -6.16 12.44
N LEU A 23 -8.91 -7.17 12.37
CA LEU A 23 -8.20 -7.64 11.17
C LEU A 23 -9.09 -8.37 10.16
N ASP A 24 -10.34 -8.66 10.52
CA ASP A 24 -11.25 -9.43 9.68
C ASP A 24 -12.15 -8.58 8.76
N GLY A 25 -12.06 -7.24 8.87
CA GLY A 25 -12.75 -6.34 7.96
C GLY A 25 -12.33 -6.52 6.49
N PRO A 26 -13.25 -6.39 5.53
CA PRO A 26 -12.96 -6.58 4.10
C PRO A 26 -11.85 -5.64 3.60
N SER A 27 -11.86 -4.38 4.04
CA SER A 27 -10.78 -3.42 3.78
C SER A 27 -9.42 -3.88 4.29
N ASN A 28 -9.33 -4.41 5.51
CA ASN A 28 -8.06 -4.87 6.08
C ASN A 28 -7.52 -6.10 5.33
N LYS A 29 -8.40 -7.00 4.89
CA LYS A 29 -8.03 -8.13 4.03
C LYS A 29 -7.49 -7.64 2.69
N LEU A 30 -8.12 -6.66 2.07
CA LEU A 30 -7.67 -6.04 0.82
C LEU A 30 -6.31 -5.37 1.00
N VAL A 31 -6.14 -4.53 2.02
CA VAL A 31 -4.88 -3.85 2.33
C VAL A 31 -3.75 -4.86 2.56
N HIS A 32 -4.03 -5.92 3.33
CA HIS A 32 -3.05 -6.98 3.56
C HIS A 32 -2.68 -7.70 2.26
N ALA A 33 -3.64 -8.03 1.41
CA ALA A 33 -3.39 -8.66 0.12
C ALA A 33 -2.57 -7.75 -0.82
N ALA A 34 -2.90 -6.46 -0.86
CA ALA A 34 -2.19 -5.45 -1.62
C ALA A 34 -0.73 -5.31 -1.15
N ARG A 35 -0.52 -5.26 0.16
CA ARG A 35 0.82 -5.21 0.78
C ARG A 35 1.67 -6.43 0.43
N MET A 36 1.06 -7.61 0.42
CA MET A 36 1.76 -8.88 0.13
C MET A 36 1.97 -9.12 -1.37
N GLY A 37 1.44 -8.27 -2.26
CA GLY A 37 1.57 -8.46 -3.70
C GLY A 37 0.69 -9.57 -4.27
N ASN A 38 -0.33 -10.02 -3.52
CA ASN A 38 -1.16 -11.14 -3.93
C ASN A 38 -2.36 -10.67 -4.76
N ILE A 39 -2.14 -10.48 -6.07
CA ILE A 39 -3.18 -10.04 -7.01
C ILE A 39 -4.39 -10.98 -7.04
N ALA A 40 -4.20 -12.29 -6.83
CA ALA A 40 -5.29 -13.25 -6.81
C ALA A 40 -6.23 -12.99 -5.63
N ARG A 41 -5.67 -12.70 -4.44
CA ARG A 41 -6.47 -12.31 -3.27
C ARG A 41 -7.10 -10.94 -3.39
N VAL A 42 -6.40 -9.97 -3.99
CA VAL A 42 -7.00 -8.67 -4.32
C VAL A 42 -8.24 -8.89 -5.18
N ARG A 43 -8.12 -9.61 -6.31
CA ARG A 43 -9.29 -9.91 -7.17
C ARG A 43 -10.40 -10.65 -6.43
N GLN A 44 -10.05 -11.57 -5.54
CA GLN A 44 -11.03 -12.28 -4.73
C GLN A 44 -11.80 -11.34 -3.80
N CYS A 45 -11.14 -10.39 -3.14
CA CYS A 45 -11.83 -9.41 -2.28
C CYS A 45 -12.85 -8.57 -3.06
N PHE A 46 -12.58 -8.25 -4.33
CA PHE A 46 -13.52 -7.55 -5.23
C PHE A 46 -14.69 -8.41 -5.70
N LEU A 47 -14.61 -9.74 -5.59
CA LEU A 47 -15.71 -10.65 -5.90
C LEU A 47 -16.56 -10.94 -4.67
N ASP A 48 -15.94 -10.96 -3.49
CA ASP A 48 -16.59 -11.32 -2.22
C ASP A 48 -17.30 -10.13 -1.54
N HIS A 49 -16.96 -8.89 -1.92
CA HIS A 49 -17.45 -7.66 -1.27
C HIS A 49 -17.82 -6.58 -2.28
N ASP A 50 -18.78 -5.72 -1.90
CA ASP A 50 -19.10 -4.53 -2.67
C ASP A 50 -17.99 -3.47 -2.54
N LEU A 51 -17.84 -2.61 -3.55
CA LEU A 51 -16.79 -1.59 -3.57
C LEU A 51 -16.90 -0.58 -2.43
N ASP A 52 -18.12 -0.30 -1.96
CA ASP A 52 -18.39 0.64 -0.88
C ASP A 52 -17.88 0.14 0.48
N ASP A 53 -17.68 -1.17 0.62
CA ASP A 53 -17.12 -1.81 1.81
C ASP A 53 -15.58 -1.87 1.80
N LEU A 54 -14.94 -1.51 0.68
CA LEU A 54 -13.51 -1.65 0.47
C LEU A 54 -12.79 -0.30 0.49
N ASP A 55 -11.83 -0.16 1.39
CA ASP A 55 -10.92 0.99 1.38
C ASP A 55 -9.82 0.81 0.31
N LEU A 56 -10.14 1.28 -0.89
CA LEU A 56 -9.23 1.24 -2.04
C LEU A 56 -8.01 2.14 -1.88
N ASN A 57 -8.13 3.26 -1.14
CA ASN A 57 -7.05 4.22 -0.99
C ASN A 57 -5.97 3.69 -0.04
N SER A 58 -6.37 3.10 1.09
CA SER A 58 -5.43 2.39 1.97
C SER A 58 -4.76 1.20 1.27
N ALA A 59 -5.51 0.47 0.44
CA ALA A 59 -4.94 -0.63 -0.34
C ALA A 59 -3.96 -0.13 -1.41
N LEU A 60 -4.25 1.00 -2.04
CA LEU A 60 -3.39 1.65 -3.04
C LEU A 60 -2.08 2.09 -2.41
N ASP A 61 -2.14 2.76 -1.26
CA ASP A 61 -0.96 3.21 -0.52
C ASP A 61 -0.08 2.02 -0.09
N ALA A 62 -0.70 0.93 0.39
CA ALA A 62 0.01 -0.30 0.73
C ALA A 62 0.66 -0.96 -0.51
N ALA A 63 -0.04 -1.04 -1.64
CA ALA A 63 0.55 -1.57 -2.88
C ALA A 63 1.73 -0.71 -3.36
N ALA A 64 1.57 0.62 -3.31
CA ALA A 64 2.59 1.58 -3.71
C ALA A 64 3.82 1.51 -2.81
N SER A 65 3.62 1.40 -1.50
CA SER A 65 4.67 1.23 -0.49
C SER A 65 5.48 -0.06 -0.66
N TYR A 66 4.94 -1.10 -1.30
CA TYR A 66 5.63 -2.40 -1.45
C TYR A 66 5.97 -2.74 -2.91
N ALA A 67 5.96 -1.73 -3.79
CA ALA A 67 6.36 -1.82 -5.20
C ALA A 67 5.46 -2.69 -6.10
N HIS A 68 4.21 -2.94 -5.70
CA HIS A 68 3.28 -3.81 -6.44
C HIS A 68 2.54 -3.03 -7.54
N ALA A 69 3.26 -2.66 -8.60
CA ALA A 69 2.74 -1.84 -9.70
C ALA A 69 1.47 -2.41 -10.37
N ASP A 70 1.38 -3.74 -10.49
CA ASP A 70 0.22 -4.39 -11.11
C ASP A 70 -1.05 -4.24 -10.26
N ILE A 71 -0.89 -4.22 -8.93
CA ILE A 71 -2.00 -3.99 -7.98
C ILE A 71 -2.36 -2.50 -7.96
N VAL A 72 -1.37 -1.61 -8.02
CA VAL A 72 -1.59 -0.16 -8.15
C VAL A 72 -2.43 0.13 -9.40
N ASP A 73 -2.07 -0.43 -10.56
CA ASP A 73 -2.85 -0.25 -11.79
C ASP A 73 -4.26 -0.81 -11.67
N PHE A 74 -4.41 -1.98 -11.05
CA PHE A 74 -5.71 -2.56 -10.77
C PHE A 74 -6.57 -1.64 -9.89
N LEU A 75 -6.10 -1.26 -8.70
CA LEU A 75 -6.88 -0.44 -7.75
C LEU A 75 -7.28 0.91 -8.33
N VAL A 76 -6.39 1.55 -9.10
CA VAL A 76 -6.69 2.78 -9.82
C VAL A 76 -7.83 2.62 -10.82
N ARG A 77 -7.84 1.53 -11.59
CA ARG A 77 -8.90 1.27 -12.58
C ARG A 77 -10.26 1.04 -11.93
N PHE A 78 -10.27 0.56 -10.69
CA PHE A 78 -11.48 0.34 -9.91
C PHE A 78 -11.91 1.56 -9.07
N GLY A 79 -11.21 2.69 -9.19
CA GLY A 79 -11.66 3.96 -8.62
C GLY A 79 -10.88 4.46 -7.41
N ALA A 80 -9.71 3.90 -7.09
CA ALA A 80 -8.83 4.51 -6.08
C ALA A 80 -8.40 5.93 -6.51
N THR A 81 -8.62 6.91 -5.62
CA THR A 81 -8.46 8.34 -5.94
C THR A 81 -7.26 8.98 -5.28
N ASP A 82 -6.77 8.44 -4.16
CA ASP A 82 -5.65 9.02 -3.41
C ASP A 82 -4.28 8.64 -4.01
N LEU A 83 -4.04 9.15 -5.21
CA LEU A 83 -2.79 8.94 -5.95
C LEU A 83 -1.62 9.71 -5.36
N GLU A 84 -1.90 10.79 -4.62
CA GLU A 84 -0.90 11.68 -4.06
C GLU A 84 -0.18 11.03 -2.89
N SER A 85 -0.93 10.43 -1.95
CA SER A 85 -0.35 9.62 -0.88
C SER A 85 0.45 8.44 -1.44
N ALA A 86 -0.12 7.72 -2.41
CA ALA A 86 0.55 6.60 -3.07
C ALA A 86 1.88 7.02 -3.75
N LEU A 87 1.93 8.23 -4.34
CA LEU A 87 3.14 8.76 -4.95
C LEU A 87 4.22 9.03 -3.91
N LEU A 88 3.86 9.66 -2.78
CA LEU A 88 4.79 9.93 -1.69
C LEU A 88 5.36 8.65 -1.11
N SER A 89 4.51 7.66 -0.84
CA SER A 89 4.90 6.36 -0.31
C SER A 89 5.83 5.59 -1.24
N ALA A 90 5.54 5.57 -2.54
CA ALA A 90 6.42 4.96 -3.54
C ALA A 90 7.75 5.71 -3.68
N ALA A 91 7.73 7.05 -3.68
CA ALA A 91 8.91 7.89 -3.79
C ALA A 91 9.83 7.73 -2.56
N ALA A 92 9.25 7.66 -1.36
CA ALA A 92 9.95 7.45 -0.10
C ALA A 92 10.80 6.18 -0.08
N ARG A 93 10.37 5.17 -0.84
CA ARG A 93 10.93 3.81 -0.84
C ARG A 93 11.66 3.47 -2.14
N ASP A 94 11.91 4.48 -2.97
CA ASP A 94 12.60 4.36 -4.26
C ASP A 94 11.92 3.38 -5.25
N HIS A 95 10.58 3.30 -5.22
CA HIS A 95 9.79 2.41 -6.07
C HIS A 95 9.47 3.03 -7.44
N VAL A 96 10.49 3.16 -8.27
CA VAL A 96 10.49 3.85 -9.58
C VAL A 96 9.35 3.42 -10.50
N ARG A 97 9.06 2.11 -10.61
CA ARG A 97 8.00 1.60 -11.50
C ARG A 97 6.62 2.11 -11.10
N VAL A 98 6.35 2.19 -9.79
CA VAL A 98 5.09 2.72 -9.27
C VAL A 98 5.04 4.24 -9.49
N VAL A 99 6.11 4.95 -9.18
CA VAL A 99 6.20 6.41 -9.40
C VAL A 99 5.96 6.74 -10.87
N ALA A 100 6.62 6.05 -11.80
CA ALA A 100 6.45 6.23 -13.24
C ALA A 100 5.00 5.98 -13.69
N TYR A 101 4.34 4.96 -13.13
CA TYR A 101 2.93 4.70 -13.39
C TYR A 101 2.02 5.82 -12.86
N LEU A 102 2.27 6.30 -11.63
CA LEU A 102 1.44 7.30 -10.97
C LEU A 102 1.50 8.68 -11.65
N ILE A 103 2.66 9.07 -12.18
CA ILE A 103 2.86 10.35 -12.89
C ILE A 103 2.61 10.27 -14.40
N SER A 104 2.26 9.10 -14.93
CA SER A 104 2.10 8.91 -16.38
C SER A 104 0.97 9.78 -16.94
N LYS A 105 1.29 10.58 -17.97
CA LYS A 105 0.34 11.45 -18.68
C LYS A 105 -0.71 10.70 -19.48
N ASP A 106 -0.47 9.42 -19.77
CA ASP A 106 -1.47 8.57 -20.44
C ASP A 106 -2.68 8.27 -19.53
N ARG A 107 -2.57 8.59 -18.23
CA ARG A 107 -3.66 8.45 -17.27
C ARG A 107 -4.55 9.69 -17.28
N ARG A 108 -5.86 9.45 -17.17
CA ARG A 108 -6.88 10.51 -17.07
C ARG A 108 -6.69 11.40 -15.84
N ASN A 109 -6.16 10.86 -14.74
CA ASN A 109 -5.88 11.58 -13.51
C ASN A 109 -4.50 11.17 -12.98
N PRO A 110 -3.42 11.87 -13.36
CA PRO A 110 -2.08 11.64 -12.81
C PRO A 110 -1.92 12.30 -11.43
N ALA A 111 -0.98 11.81 -10.62
CA ALA A 111 -0.63 12.45 -9.35
C ALA A 111 0.04 13.82 -9.59
N THR A 112 -0.39 14.84 -8.85
CA THR A 112 0.05 16.23 -9.09
C THR A 112 1.20 16.70 -8.18
N ASN A 113 1.37 16.05 -7.02
CA ASN A 113 2.35 16.39 -5.99
C ASN A 113 3.79 15.92 -6.30
N THR A 114 4.20 15.96 -7.58
CA THR A 114 5.52 15.49 -8.03
C THR A 114 6.69 16.24 -7.39
N ARG A 115 6.50 17.52 -7.03
CA ARG A 115 7.52 18.33 -6.33
C ARG A 115 7.75 17.87 -4.90
N GLU A 116 6.68 17.54 -4.19
CA GLU A 116 6.75 17.05 -2.81
C GLU A 116 7.40 15.66 -2.79
N ALA A 117 6.95 14.77 -3.68
CA ALA A 117 7.55 13.46 -3.89
C ALA A 117 9.05 13.55 -4.21
N GLN A 118 9.46 14.55 -5.02
CA GLN A 118 10.87 14.78 -5.32
C GLN A 118 11.64 15.19 -4.07
N THR A 119 11.17 16.21 -3.33
CA THR A 119 11.86 16.66 -2.12
C THR A 119 11.99 15.54 -1.09
N LEU A 120 10.97 14.70 -0.99
CA LEU A 120 10.95 13.56 -0.09
C LEU A 120 11.93 12.46 -0.55
N ALA A 121 11.97 12.16 -1.84
CA ALA A 121 12.95 11.24 -2.42
C ALA A 121 14.39 11.70 -2.21
N SER A 122 14.69 12.98 -2.46
CA SER A 122 16.02 13.56 -2.22
C SER A 122 16.43 13.48 -0.74
N ASN A 123 15.51 13.77 0.19
CA ASN A 123 15.77 13.75 1.63
C ASN A 123 16.04 12.34 2.17
N LEU A 124 15.41 11.32 1.58
CA LEU A 124 15.54 9.92 1.99
C LEU A 124 16.62 9.13 1.22
N GLY A 125 17.27 9.76 0.24
CA GLY A 125 18.27 9.10 -0.61
C GLY A 125 17.66 8.14 -1.64
N ALA A 126 16.41 8.33 -2.03
CA ALA A 126 15.75 7.58 -3.10
C ALA A 126 16.19 8.12 -4.47
N TYR A 127 17.42 7.78 -4.85
CA TYR A 127 18.11 8.35 -6.01
C TYR A 127 17.37 8.12 -7.34
N ASN A 128 16.76 6.94 -7.53
CA ASN A 128 16.13 6.62 -8.80
C ASN A 128 14.81 7.39 -8.97
N CYS A 129 14.02 7.50 -7.91
CA CYS A 129 12.81 8.30 -7.89
C CYS A 129 13.10 9.80 -8.04
N ASP A 130 14.13 10.33 -7.36
CA ASP A 130 14.53 11.74 -7.52
C ASP A 130 14.99 12.03 -8.96
N TRP A 131 15.82 11.16 -9.54
CA TRP A 131 16.24 11.30 -10.93
C TRP A 131 15.06 11.24 -11.90
N LEU A 132 14.13 10.30 -11.72
CA LEU A 132 12.94 10.16 -12.56
C LEU A 132 12.05 11.42 -12.48
N LEU A 133 11.77 11.91 -11.27
CA LEU A 133 10.93 13.09 -11.05
C LEU A 133 11.60 14.36 -11.58
N THR A 134 12.92 14.47 -11.45
CA THR A 134 13.70 15.52 -12.09
C THR A 134 13.53 15.47 -13.60
N ALA A 135 13.77 14.31 -14.22
CA ALA A 135 13.66 14.10 -15.67
C ALA A 135 12.24 14.39 -16.20
N HIS A 136 11.21 14.01 -15.45
CA HIS A 136 9.81 14.30 -15.79
C HIS A 136 9.57 15.82 -15.93
N ARG A 137 10.06 16.62 -14.97
CA ARG A 137 9.90 18.09 -14.98
C ARG A 137 10.64 18.79 -16.11
N TRP A 138 11.76 18.25 -16.59
CA TRP A 138 12.44 18.80 -17.76
C TRP A 138 11.61 18.64 -19.04
N LYS A 139 10.86 17.54 -19.16
CA LYS A 139 9.94 17.32 -20.28
C LYS A 139 8.72 18.24 -20.25
N GLU A 140 8.27 18.67 -19.06
CA GLU A 140 7.13 19.57 -18.91
C GLU A 140 7.42 21.03 -19.25
N ARG A 141 8.70 21.44 -19.25
CA ARG A 141 9.14 22.81 -19.58
C ARG A 141 9.45 23.02 -21.06
N ARG A 142 9.29 21.99 -21.89
CA ARG A 142 9.45 22.03 -23.34
C ARG A 142 8.10 21.93 -24.02
#